data_AF-A0AAU2UVD0-F1
#
_entry.id   AF-A0AAU2UVD0-F1
#
_cell.length_a   1.000
_cell.length_b   1.000
_cell.length_c   1.000
_cell.angle_alpha   90.00
_cell.angle_beta   90.00
_cell.angle_gamma   90.00
#
_symmetry.space_group_name_H-M   'P 1'
#
loop_
_entity.id
_entity.type
_entity.pdbx_description
1 polymer ?
#
loop_
_entity_poly.entity_id
_entity_poly.type
_entity_poly.pdbx_seq_one_letter_code
_entity_poly.pdbx_strand_id
1 'polypeptide(L)'
;MSTVAGFHNPQLFEVLPNACLSATARDIFDVLTARQEPGGLVHIRQQELAERLGLSQSAVSRAIGQLRDKGIISERQRKGTLLIHPLLAGYESLAHMTNHLKAPDTHVWPINFPTGDIRPPRVRDVRTGTDFDPDPDGGEDAPTPEARPTLRLAG
;
A
#
# COMPACT_ATOMS: atom_id res chain seq x y z
N MET A 1 6.67 17.72 -8.59
CA MET A 1 6.89 16.26 -8.45
C MET A 1 5.65 15.57 -8.95
N SER A 2 5.70 14.97 -10.14
CA SER A 2 4.54 14.31 -10.74
C SER A 2 4.21 13.07 -9.92
N THR A 3 3.11 13.11 -9.18
CA THR A 3 2.55 11.95 -8.48
C THR A 3 1.89 11.09 -9.55
N VAL A 4 2.51 9.99 -9.93
CA VAL A 4 1.96 9.10 -10.96
C VAL A 4 0.82 8.32 -10.32
N ALA A 5 -0.42 8.76 -10.53
CA ALA A 5 -1.58 7.89 -10.40
C ALA A 5 -1.50 6.85 -11.52
N GLY A 6 -0.71 5.82 -11.28
CA GLY A 6 -0.19 4.95 -12.32
C GLY A 6 -1.13 3.81 -12.71
N PHE A 7 -0.99 3.37 -13.95
CA PHE A 7 -1.38 2.03 -14.37
C PHE A 7 -0.53 1.00 -13.62
N HIS A 8 -1.19 0.00 -13.04
CA HIS A 8 -0.58 -1.14 -12.38
C HIS A 8 -1.05 -2.44 -13.06
N ASN A 9 -0.31 -3.53 -12.89
CA ASN A 9 -0.78 -4.85 -13.33
C ASN A 9 -1.99 -5.29 -12.46
N PRO A 10 -3.23 -5.32 -12.98
CA PRO A 10 -4.39 -5.60 -12.16
C PRO A 10 -4.38 -7.04 -11.61
N GLN A 11 -3.93 -8.00 -12.42
CA GLN A 11 -3.91 -9.42 -12.02
C GLN A 11 -2.97 -9.66 -10.83
N LEU A 12 -1.81 -9.00 -10.82
CA LEU A 12 -0.88 -9.19 -9.71
C LEU A 12 -1.33 -8.47 -8.43
N PHE A 13 -1.99 -7.32 -8.57
CA PHE A 13 -2.55 -6.59 -7.43
C PHE A 13 -3.73 -7.33 -6.78
N GLU A 14 -4.51 -8.10 -7.55
CA GLU A 14 -5.60 -8.94 -7.05
C GLU A 14 -5.09 -10.03 -6.09
N VAL A 15 -3.92 -10.61 -6.39
CA VAL A 15 -3.29 -11.68 -5.57
C VAL A 15 -2.28 -11.16 -4.56
N LEU A 16 -1.98 -9.86 -4.53
CA LEU A 16 -1.09 -9.25 -3.53
C LEU A 16 -1.49 -9.55 -2.06
N PRO A 17 -2.79 -9.67 -1.68
CA PRO A 17 -3.17 -10.09 -0.34
C PRO A 17 -2.58 -11.44 0.11
N ASN A 18 -2.18 -12.30 -0.83
CA ASN A 18 -1.55 -13.60 -0.57
C ASN A 18 -0.12 -13.47 -0.03
N ALA A 19 0.52 -12.30 -0.23
CA ALA A 19 1.81 -12.00 0.34
C ALA A 19 1.76 -11.97 1.89
N CYS A 20 0.57 -11.83 2.48
CA CYS A 20 0.36 -11.80 3.93
C CYS A 20 1.30 -10.81 4.64
N LEU A 21 1.40 -9.61 4.07
CA LEU A 21 2.20 -8.54 4.64
C LEU A 21 1.73 -8.19 6.04
N SER A 22 2.68 -7.92 6.94
CA SER A 22 2.37 -7.26 8.20
C SER A 22 1.78 -5.87 7.94
N ALA A 23 1.07 -5.30 8.92
CA ALA A 23 0.54 -3.94 8.80
C ALA A 23 1.66 -2.95 8.44
N THR A 24 2.80 -3.02 9.14
CA THR A 24 3.97 -2.17 8.86
C THR A 24 4.55 -2.37 7.47
N ALA A 25 4.68 -3.61 6.98
CA ALA A 25 5.17 -3.86 5.63
C ALA A 25 4.17 -3.36 4.58
N ARG A 26 2.87 -3.41 4.87
CA ARG A 26 1.84 -2.83 4.01
C ARG A 26 1.94 -1.31 3.96
N ASP A 27 2.07 -0.64 5.10
CA ASP A 27 2.22 0.82 5.17
C ASP A 27 3.47 1.28 4.41
N ILE A 28 4.59 0.57 4.57
CA ILE A 28 5.81 0.86 3.81
C ILE A 28 5.57 0.65 2.32
N PHE A 29 4.94 -0.44 1.89
CA PHE A 29 4.62 -0.67 0.48
C PHE A 29 3.74 0.46 -0.09
N ASP A 30 2.74 0.91 0.65
CA ASP A 30 1.87 2.01 0.24
C ASP A 30 2.68 3.33 0.08
N VAL A 31 3.61 3.62 1.00
CA VAL A 31 4.53 4.77 0.85
C VAL A 31 5.45 4.64 -0.36
N LEU A 32 6.00 3.45 -0.62
CA LEU A 32 6.88 3.21 -1.77
C LEU A 32 6.10 3.41 -3.08
N THR A 33 4.91 2.84 -3.19
CA THR A 33 4.08 2.94 -4.42
C THR A 33 3.61 4.37 -4.69
N ALA A 34 3.33 5.17 -3.65
CA ALA A 34 2.94 6.57 -3.80
C ALA A 34 4.08 7.50 -4.27
N ARG A 35 5.34 7.07 -4.12
CA ARG A 35 6.55 7.90 -4.34
C ARG A 35 7.44 7.42 -5.48
N GLN A 36 7.12 6.27 -6.04
CA GLN A 36 7.90 5.68 -7.11
C GLN A 36 7.91 6.56 -8.35
N GLU A 37 9.01 6.52 -9.07
CA GLU A 37 9.06 6.86 -10.48
C GLU A 37 8.40 5.73 -11.30
N PRO A 38 7.94 6.01 -12.53
CA PRO A 38 7.48 4.95 -13.43
C PRO A 38 8.51 3.81 -13.52
N GLY A 39 8.04 2.57 -13.42
CA GLY A 39 8.92 1.39 -13.39
C GLY A 39 9.44 1.00 -12.00
N GLY A 40 9.10 1.75 -10.94
CA GLY A 40 9.21 1.27 -9.56
C GLY A 40 10.42 1.74 -8.78
N LEU A 41 11.22 2.64 -9.32
CA LEU A 41 12.37 3.20 -8.62
C LEU A 41 11.90 4.18 -7.52
N VAL A 42 12.38 3.98 -6.30
CA VAL A 42 12.06 4.84 -5.16
C VAL A 42 13.34 5.36 -4.51
N HIS A 43 13.47 6.67 -4.44
CA HIS A 43 14.56 7.36 -3.76
C HIS A 43 14.17 7.68 -2.31
N ILE A 44 14.37 6.72 -1.39
CA ILE A 44 14.04 6.89 0.03
C ILE A 44 14.99 6.11 0.93
N ARG A 45 15.39 6.72 2.05
CA ARG A 45 16.22 6.06 3.08
C ARG A 45 15.33 5.39 4.13
N GLN A 46 15.81 4.32 4.76
CA GLN A 46 15.09 3.66 5.86
C GLN A 46 14.83 4.60 7.04
N GLN A 47 15.75 5.51 7.33
CA GLN A 47 15.56 6.54 8.36
C GLN A 47 14.39 7.48 8.01
N GLU A 48 14.29 7.90 6.74
CA GLU A 48 13.17 8.73 6.31
C GLU A 48 11.83 7.97 6.39
N LEU A 49 11.81 6.68 6.06
CA LEU A 49 10.63 5.83 6.26
C LEU A 49 10.23 5.74 7.74
N ALA A 50 11.20 5.60 8.63
CA ALA A 50 10.99 5.53 10.08
C ALA A 50 10.37 6.83 10.61
N GLU A 51 10.96 7.97 10.25
CA GLU A 51 10.47 9.29 10.64
C GLU A 51 9.05 9.55 10.11
N ARG A 52 8.77 9.19 8.85
CA ARG A 52 7.46 9.40 8.23
C ARG A 52 6.34 8.58 8.86
N LEU A 53 6.62 7.34 9.21
CA LEU A 53 5.63 6.41 9.74
C LEU A 53 5.59 6.42 11.27
N GLY A 54 6.43 7.20 11.94
CA GLY A 54 6.55 7.18 13.40
C GLY A 54 7.02 5.83 13.95
N LEU A 55 7.86 5.12 13.18
CA LEU A 55 8.32 3.77 13.50
C LEU A 55 9.78 3.76 13.95
N SER A 56 10.18 2.73 14.68
CA SER A 56 11.60 2.48 14.93
C SER A 56 12.31 2.02 13.64
N GLN A 57 13.60 2.36 13.50
CA GLN A 57 14.41 1.89 12.38
C GLN A 57 14.47 0.35 12.30
N SER A 58 14.41 -0.33 13.45
CA SER A 58 14.37 -1.80 13.50
C SER A 58 13.07 -2.37 12.92
N ALA A 59 11.93 -1.71 13.14
CA ALA A 59 10.64 -2.13 12.57
C ALA A 59 10.63 -1.95 11.05
N VAL A 60 11.14 -0.81 10.57
CA VAL A 60 11.30 -0.54 9.13
C VAL A 60 12.22 -1.58 8.48
N SER A 61 13.37 -1.88 9.08
CA SER A 61 14.31 -2.87 8.56
C SER A 61 13.68 -4.27 8.43
N ARG A 62 12.95 -4.73 9.46
CA ARG A 62 12.23 -6.02 9.41
C ARG A 62 11.15 -6.05 8.32
N ALA A 63 10.39 -4.97 8.19
CA ALA A 63 9.33 -4.87 7.19
C ALA A 63 9.89 -4.81 5.75
N ILE A 64 10.99 -4.09 5.52
CA ILE A 64 11.71 -4.12 4.24
C ILE A 64 12.24 -5.54 3.96
N GLY A 65 12.78 -6.22 4.96
CA GLY A 65 13.17 -7.63 4.87
C GLY A 65 12.00 -8.50 4.41
N GLN A 66 10.82 -8.36 5.03
CA GLN A 66 9.61 -9.08 4.63
C GLN A 66 9.23 -8.81 3.16
N LEU A 67 9.23 -7.54 2.72
CA LEU A 67 8.93 -7.19 1.33
C LEU A 67 9.92 -7.82 0.35
N ARG A 68 11.21 -7.85 0.71
CA ARG A 68 12.28 -8.48 -0.09
C ARG A 68 12.10 -10.00 -0.15
N ASP A 69 11.83 -10.63 0.98
CA ASP A 69 11.63 -12.08 1.07
C ASP A 69 10.43 -12.52 0.21
N LYS A 70 9.40 -11.66 0.12
CA LYS A 70 8.23 -11.85 -0.77
C LYS A 70 8.49 -11.51 -2.24
N GLY A 71 9.68 -11.02 -2.60
CA GLY A 71 10.02 -10.61 -3.96
C GLY A 71 9.31 -9.33 -4.40
N ILE A 72 8.72 -8.55 -3.48
CA ILE A 72 7.98 -7.32 -3.81
C ILE A 72 8.95 -6.17 -4.09
N ILE A 73 10.09 -6.15 -3.43
CA ILE A 73 11.14 -5.15 -3.64
C ILE A 73 12.52 -5.81 -3.78
N SER A 74 13.44 -5.08 -4.38
CA SER A 74 14.88 -5.35 -4.41
C SER A 74 15.66 -4.12 -3.99
N GLU A 75 16.85 -4.33 -3.42
CA GLU A 75 17.78 -3.25 -3.11
C GLU A 75 18.64 -2.98 -4.35
N ARG A 76 18.68 -1.72 -4.82
CA ARG A 76 19.65 -1.35 -5.85
C ARG A 76 21.02 -1.20 -5.20
N GLN A 77 22.07 -1.34 -6.01
CA GLN A 77 23.47 -1.12 -5.63
C GLN A 77 23.76 0.25 -4.95
N ARG A 78 22.86 1.23 -5.06
CA ARG A 78 23.04 2.57 -4.47
C ARG A 78 22.29 2.71 -3.14
N LYS A 79 23.00 3.12 -2.10
CA LYS A 79 22.44 3.40 -0.77
C LYS A 79 21.28 4.41 -0.86
N GLY A 80 20.15 4.09 -0.23
CA GLY A 80 18.96 4.95 -0.20
C GLY A 80 18.09 4.86 -1.45
N THR A 81 18.20 3.77 -2.21
CA THR A 81 17.30 3.48 -3.33
C THR A 81 16.70 2.08 -3.18
N LEU A 82 15.40 1.97 -3.43
CA LEU A 82 14.65 0.72 -3.46
C LEU A 82 14.01 0.59 -4.82
N LEU A 83 13.88 -0.64 -5.31
CA LEU A 83 13.21 -0.95 -6.57
C LEU A 83 12.01 -1.84 -6.27
N ILE A 84 10.81 -1.38 -6.59
CA ILE A 84 9.60 -2.20 -6.58
C ILE A 84 9.67 -3.16 -7.76
N HIS A 85 9.19 -4.38 -7.56
CA HIS A 85 9.08 -5.38 -8.62
C HIS A 85 8.38 -4.78 -9.86
N PRO A 86 8.90 -4.93 -11.09
CA PRO A 86 8.33 -4.27 -12.27
C PRO A 86 6.84 -4.56 -12.49
N LEU A 87 6.34 -5.74 -12.12
CA LEU A 87 4.91 -6.07 -12.18
C LEU A 87 4.06 -5.41 -11.07
N LEU A 88 4.65 -4.94 -9.98
CA LEU A 88 3.98 -4.21 -8.89
C LEU A 88 4.20 -2.70 -8.97
N ALA A 89 5.05 -2.24 -9.87
CA ALA A 89 5.34 -0.84 -10.09
C ALA A 89 4.15 -0.08 -10.71
N GLY A 90 4.20 1.24 -10.62
CA GLY A 90 3.32 2.16 -11.32
C GLY A 90 3.90 2.56 -12.67
N TYR A 91 3.01 2.76 -13.64
CA TYR A 91 3.34 3.18 -15.01
C TYR A 91 2.38 4.26 -15.47
N GLU A 92 2.72 4.98 -16.53
CA GLU A 92 1.81 5.98 -17.11
C GLU A 92 0.68 5.32 -17.92
N SER A 93 0.92 4.13 -18.46
CA SER A 93 -0.05 3.38 -19.27
C SER A 93 0.33 1.90 -19.39
N LEU A 94 -0.60 1.09 -19.93
CA LEU A 94 -0.33 -0.30 -20.30
C LEU A 94 0.83 -0.41 -21.32
N ALA A 95 0.92 0.52 -22.27
CA ALA A 95 1.98 0.53 -23.27
C ALA A 95 3.35 0.80 -22.63
N HIS A 96 3.42 1.76 -21.70
CA HIS A 96 4.64 2.02 -20.92
C HIS A 96 5.05 0.77 -20.13
N MET A 97 4.12 0.14 -19.39
CA MET A 97 4.40 -1.11 -18.67
C MET A 97 4.94 -2.20 -19.61
N THR A 98 4.27 -2.43 -20.74
CA THR A 98 4.66 -3.47 -21.70
C THR A 98 6.04 -3.19 -22.30
N ASN A 99 6.34 -1.93 -22.63
CA ASN A 99 7.63 -1.53 -23.15
C ASN A 99 8.74 -1.70 -22.12
N HIS A 100 8.50 -1.29 -20.87
CA HIS A 100 9.45 -1.49 -19.77
C HIS A 100 9.71 -2.98 -19.54
N LEU A 101 8.67 -3.82 -19.43
CA LEU A 101 8.85 -5.26 -19.23
C LEU A 101 9.56 -5.98 -20.39
N LYS A 102 9.51 -5.43 -21.61
CA LYS A 102 10.23 -5.96 -22.79
C LYS A 102 11.66 -5.43 -22.92
N ALA A 103 12.02 -4.39 -22.17
CA ALA A 103 13.33 -3.78 -22.28
C ALA A 103 14.42 -4.76 -21.79
N PRO A 104 15.54 -4.92 -22.52
CA PRO A 104 16.57 -5.89 -22.15
C PRO A 104 17.25 -5.63 -20.79
N ASP A 105 17.21 -4.39 -20.32
CA ASP A 105 17.76 -3.93 -19.06
C ASP A 105 16.80 -4.07 -17.88
N THR A 106 15.53 -4.39 -18.13
CA THR A 106 14.54 -4.58 -17.08
C THR A 106 14.71 -5.94 -16.41
N HIS A 107 15.27 -5.90 -15.21
CA HIS A 107 15.40 -7.08 -14.37
C HIS A 107 14.08 -7.40 -13.67
N VAL A 108 13.47 -8.52 -14.04
CA VAL A 108 12.30 -9.11 -13.36
C VAL A 108 12.76 -10.30 -12.53
N TRP A 109 12.41 -10.34 -11.25
CA TRP A 109 12.84 -11.39 -10.32
C TRP A 109 11.65 -12.22 -9.80
N PRO A 110 11.88 -13.37 -9.15
CA PRO A 110 10.80 -14.22 -8.68
C PRO A 110 9.93 -13.54 -7.61
N ILE A 111 8.61 -13.77 -7.72
CA ILE A 111 7.63 -13.40 -6.70
C ILE A 111 7.44 -14.60 -5.76
N ASN A 112 7.59 -14.37 -4.46
CA ASN A 112 7.64 -15.44 -3.45
C ASN A 112 6.38 -15.45 -2.58
N PHE A 113 5.22 -15.43 -3.24
CA PHE A 113 3.93 -15.70 -2.62
C PHE A 113 2.99 -16.33 -3.64
N PRO A 114 1.96 -17.07 -3.20
CA PRO A 114 1.02 -17.72 -4.10
C PRO A 114 0.36 -16.72 -5.04
N THR A 115 0.40 -16.98 -6.35
CA THR A 115 -0.26 -16.18 -7.39
C THR A 115 -1.41 -16.93 -8.08
N GLY A 116 -1.58 -18.22 -7.79
CA GLY A 116 -2.60 -19.08 -8.41
C GLY A 116 -3.98 -19.05 -7.74
N ASP A 117 -4.04 -18.78 -6.43
CA ASP A 117 -5.28 -18.78 -5.65
C ASP A 117 -5.45 -17.45 -4.92
N ILE A 118 -6.64 -16.85 -4.91
CA ILE A 118 -6.91 -15.66 -4.07
C ILE A 118 -7.06 -16.10 -2.62
N ARG A 119 -6.38 -15.40 -1.70
CA ARG A 119 -6.48 -15.63 -0.26
C ARG A 119 -7.95 -15.57 0.18
N PRO A 120 -8.43 -16.53 0.99
CA PRO A 120 -9.78 -16.47 1.52
C PRO A 120 -9.99 -15.20 2.36
N PRO A 121 -11.24 -14.68 2.44
CA PRO A 121 -11.56 -13.51 3.24
C PRO A 121 -11.00 -13.63 4.65
N ARG A 122 -10.50 -12.52 5.22
CA ARG A 122 -10.13 -12.49 6.64
C ARG A 122 -11.36 -12.90 7.43
N VAL A 123 -11.29 -14.02 8.14
CA VAL A 123 -12.32 -14.39 9.12
C VAL A 123 -12.35 -13.25 10.13
N ARG A 124 -13.44 -12.48 10.16
CA ARG A 124 -13.66 -11.50 11.23
C ARG A 124 -13.72 -12.30 12.52
N ASP A 125 -12.81 -12.02 13.45
CA ASP A 125 -12.90 -12.59 14.78
C ASP A 125 -14.17 -12.00 15.43
N VAL A 126 -15.18 -12.85 15.61
CA VAL A 126 -16.47 -12.49 16.22
C VAL A 126 -16.30 -12.15 17.71
N ARG A 127 -15.09 -12.32 18.28
CA ARG A 127 -14.78 -11.96 19.66
C ARG A 127 -14.62 -10.47 19.94
N THR A 128 -14.81 -9.58 18.97
CA THR A 128 -15.09 -8.17 19.28
C THR A 128 -16.56 -8.05 19.70
N GLY A 129 -16.87 -8.58 20.88
CA GLY A 129 -18.06 -8.28 21.66
C GLY A 129 -18.00 -6.84 22.12
N THR A 130 -18.26 -5.90 21.22
CA THR A 130 -18.99 -4.70 21.64
C THR A 130 -20.42 -5.14 21.84
N ASP A 131 -20.68 -5.80 22.96
CA ASP A 131 -21.95 -5.63 23.66
C ASP A 131 -22.03 -4.12 23.89
N PHE A 132 -22.63 -3.44 22.92
CA PHE A 132 -23.23 -2.15 23.17
C PHE A 132 -24.40 -2.51 24.07
N ASP A 133 -24.18 -2.48 25.39
CA ASP A 133 -25.25 -2.52 26.37
C ASP A 133 -25.98 -1.18 26.22
N PRO A 134 -27.17 -1.12 25.59
CA PRO A 134 -27.91 0.12 25.57
C PRO A 134 -28.41 0.31 26.99
N ASP A 135 -27.71 1.15 27.77
CA ASP A 135 -28.19 1.61 29.06
C ASP A 135 -29.65 2.06 28.89
N PRO A 136 -30.65 1.41 29.51
CA PRO A 136 -32.04 1.69 29.27
C PRO A 136 -32.52 2.84 30.17
N ASP A 137 -31.74 3.92 30.31
CA ASP A 137 -32.22 5.10 31.02
C ASP A 137 -31.54 6.40 30.55
N GLY A 138 -32.37 7.40 30.24
CA GLY A 138 -31.91 8.79 30.04
C GLY A 138 -31.72 9.27 28.60
N GLY A 139 -32.63 8.90 27.68
CA GLY A 139 -32.78 9.66 26.43
C GLY A 139 -33.32 11.06 26.71
N GLU A 140 -32.43 12.03 26.99
CA GLU A 140 -32.76 13.44 26.78
C GLU A 140 -32.85 13.68 25.27
N ASP A 141 -34.01 14.14 24.79
CA ASP A 141 -34.25 14.49 23.40
C ASP A 141 -33.16 15.48 22.92
N ALA A 142 -32.32 15.03 21.99
CA ALA A 142 -31.37 15.90 21.33
C ALA A 142 -32.15 16.99 20.58
N PRO A 143 -31.90 18.29 20.83
CA PRO A 143 -32.57 19.34 20.09
C PRO A 143 -32.24 19.22 18.59
N THR A 144 -33.29 19.19 17.79
CA THR A 144 -33.25 19.11 16.32
C THR A 144 -32.22 20.09 15.76
N PRO A 145 -31.29 19.67 14.89
CA PRO A 145 -30.36 20.61 14.27
C PRO A 145 -31.15 21.52 13.30
N GLU A 146 -31.40 22.75 13.73
CA GLU A 146 -31.88 23.81 12.84
C GLU A 146 -30.81 24.14 11.80
N ALA A 147 -31.25 24.18 10.54
CA ALA A 147 -30.55 24.69 9.37
C ALA A 147 -29.30 23.92 8.88
N ARG A 148 -29.50 23.15 7.80
CA ARG A 148 -28.41 22.77 6.88
C ARG A 148 -27.79 24.05 6.30
N PRO A 149 -26.46 24.24 6.32
CA PRO A 149 -25.85 25.38 5.65
C PRO A 149 -26.04 25.25 4.13
N THR A 150 -26.69 26.25 3.53
CA THR A 150 -26.88 26.34 2.08
C THR A 150 -25.52 26.58 1.42
N LEU A 151 -24.95 25.54 0.80
CA LEU A 151 -23.81 25.67 -0.10
C LEU A 151 -24.22 26.54 -1.29
N ARG A 152 -23.84 27.83 -1.26
CA ARG A 152 -23.94 28.70 -2.43
C ARG A 152 -22.86 28.29 -3.42
N LEU A 153 -23.27 27.63 -4.50
CA LEU A 153 -22.48 27.53 -5.71
C LEU A 153 -22.33 28.95 -6.29
N ALA A 154 -21.12 29.49 -6.29
CA ALA A 154 -20.82 30.69 -7.05
C ALA A 154 -20.84 30.33 -8.55
N GLY A 155 -21.69 31.02 -9.32
CA GLY A 155 -21.66 31.03 -10.78
C GLY A 155 -20.63 32.02 -11.31
#